data_AF-A0A0B2SS15-F1
#
_entry.id   AF-A0A0B2SS15-F1
#
_cell.length_a   1.000
_cell.length_b   1.000
_cell.length_c   1.000
_cell.angle_alpha   90.00
_cell.angle_beta   90.00
_cell.angle_gamma   90.00
#
_symmetry.space_group_name_H-M   'P 1'
#
loop_
_entity.id
_entity.type
_entity.pdbx_description
1 polymer ?
#
loop_
_entity_poly.entity_id
_entity_poly.type
_entity_poly.pdbx_seq_one_letter_code
_entity_poly.pdbx_strand_id
1 'polypeptide(L)'
;MSRLSFRPRPLDIHKKLPIVKSIKDFDDDEAPASTTRNSQLLRAVPEIENEVPQTPSKKLASEIPTPQFVVVDTYERDYSCTFSQPTSYLRARGARAEIGEFVEYDLDNEDEDWLFEFNEERNILTPEM
;
A
#
# COMPACT_ATOMS: atom_id res chain seq x y z
N MET A 1 -38.05 12.75 -38.97
CA MET A 1 -36.85 13.05 -38.14
C MET A 1 -37.26 14.05 -37.07
N SER A 2 -37.42 13.59 -35.82
CA SER A 2 -37.80 14.47 -34.70
C SER A 2 -36.55 15.22 -34.21
N ARG A 3 -36.55 16.56 -34.33
CA ARG A 3 -35.50 17.39 -33.72
C ARG A 3 -35.67 17.34 -32.22
N LEU A 4 -34.81 16.56 -31.55
CA LEU A 4 -34.62 16.61 -30.10
C LEU A 4 -34.40 18.08 -29.71
N SER A 5 -35.37 18.67 -29.01
CA SER A 5 -35.27 20.05 -28.55
C SER A 5 -34.26 20.09 -27.40
N PHE A 6 -33.01 20.43 -27.70
CA PHE A 6 -32.03 20.76 -26.67
C PHE A 6 -32.44 22.08 -26.04
N ARG A 7 -33.13 22.00 -24.90
CA ARG A 7 -33.28 23.16 -24.02
C ARG A 7 -31.99 23.26 -23.21
N PRO A 8 -31.28 24.40 -23.24
CA PRO A 8 -30.12 24.58 -22.37
C PRO A 8 -30.60 24.45 -20.92
N ARG A 9 -30.21 23.34 -20.28
CA ARG A 9 -30.39 23.15 -18.84
C ARG A 9 -29.31 24.00 -18.17
N PRO A 10 -29.65 24.88 -17.22
CA PRO A 10 -28.64 25.58 -16.43
C PRO A 10 -27.68 24.56 -15.81
N LEU A 11 -26.38 24.74 -16.04
CA LEU A 11 -25.37 23.90 -15.41
C LEU A 11 -25.35 24.23 -13.92
N ASP A 12 -25.47 23.21 -13.09
CA ASP A 12 -25.32 23.37 -11.65
C ASP A 12 -23.83 23.51 -11.33
N ILE A 13 -23.38 24.74 -11.12
CA ILE A 13 -21.99 25.08 -10.77
C ILE A 13 -21.59 24.59 -9.37
N HIS A 14 -22.54 24.14 -8.54
CA HIS A 14 -22.26 23.55 -7.24
C HIS A 14 -22.15 22.01 -7.31
N LYS A 15 -22.47 21.42 -8.45
CA LYS A 15 -22.30 19.99 -8.67
C LYS A 15 -20.80 19.65 -8.63
N LYS A 16 -20.42 18.76 -7.70
CA LYS A 16 -19.05 18.25 -7.61
C LYS A 16 -18.71 17.48 -8.88
N LEU A 17 -17.55 17.79 -9.46
CA LEU A 17 -17.01 17.02 -10.57
C LEU A 17 -16.50 15.67 -10.05
N PRO A 18 -16.78 14.56 -10.76
CA PRO A 18 -16.15 13.30 -10.44
C PRO A 18 -14.62 13.43 -10.62
N ILE A 19 -13.88 13.01 -9.61
CA ILE A 19 -12.41 13.01 -9.63
C ILE A 19 -11.98 11.61 -10.05
N VAL A 20 -11.22 11.54 -11.13
CA VAL A 20 -10.60 10.29 -11.58
C VAL A 20 -9.33 10.06 -10.77
N LYS A 21 -9.24 8.89 -10.13
CA LYS A 21 -8.11 8.50 -9.28
C LYS A 21 -7.16 7.56 -10.00
N SER A 22 -7.66 6.78 -10.97
CA SER A 22 -6.85 5.83 -11.73
C SER A 22 -7.35 5.65 -13.16
N ILE A 23 -6.49 5.15 -14.05
CA ILE A 23 -6.86 4.84 -15.44
C ILE A 23 -7.93 3.75 -15.54
N LYS A 24 -8.02 2.85 -14.55
CA LYS A 24 -9.07 1.82 -14.48
C LYS A 24 -10.46 2.41 -14.26
N ASP A 25 -10.56 3.64 -13.75
CA ASP A 25 -11.83 4.34 -13.55
C ASP A 25 -12.49 4.74 -14.88
N PHE A 26 -11.78 4.58 -16.01
CA PHE A 26 -12.30 4.78 -17.36
C PHE A 26 -12.79 3.49 -18.03
N ASP A 27 -12.46 2.32 -17.48
CA ASP A 27 -12.83 1.02 -18.08
C ASP A 27 -14.24 0.55 -17.64
N ASP A 28 -14.83 1.16 -16.61
CA ASP A 28 -16.23 0.96 -16.23
C ASP A 28 -17.15 1.71 -17.22
N ASP A 29 -17.48 1.02 -18.30
CA ASP A 29 -18.27 1.46 -19.45
C ASP A 29 -19.78 1.61 -19.11
N GLU A 30 -20.13 2.18 -17.95
CA GLU A 30 -21.51 2.54 -17.62
C GLU A 30 -21.71 4.05 -17.74
N ALA A 31 -22.01 4.47 -18.97
CA ALA A 31 -22.55 5.79 -19.25
C ALA A 31 -23.66 6.13 -18.24
N PRO A 32 -23.72 7.35 -17.67
CA PRO A 32 -24.82 7.75 -16.81
C PRO A 32 -26.04 8.03 -17.70
N ALA A 33 -26.65 6.97 -18.23
CA ALA A 33 -27.98 7.00 -18.77
C ALA A 33 -28.89 7.50 -17.65
N SER A 34 -29.70 8.50 -17.97
CA SER A 34 -30.69 9.08 -17.09
C SER A 34 -31.67 8.01 -16.59
N THR A 35 -31.40 7.38 -15.45
CA THR A 35 -32.34 6.47 -14.79
C THR A 35 -33.11 7.23 -13.72
N THR A 36 -34.27 7.71 -14.16
CA THR A 36 -35.46 7.92 -13.35
C THR A 36 -35.77 6.70 -12.48
N ARG A 37 -36.03 6.97 -11.19
CA ARG A 37 -36.99 6.27 -10.30
C ARG A 37 -36.94 4.73 -10.23
N ASN A 38 -36.69 4.27 -8.99
CA ASN A 38 -37.31 3.10 -8.35
C ASN A 38 -36.96 1.71 -8.94
N SER A 39 -35.93 1.10 -8.38
CA SER A 39 -35.96 -0.34 -8.09
C SER A 39 -35.35 -0.58 -6.72
N GLN A 40 -36.24 -0.59 -5.74
CA GLN A 40 -36.00 -1.27 -4.47
C GLN A 40 -35.71 -2.74 -4.73
N LEU A 41 -34.94 -3.33 -3.82
CA LEU A 41 -34.78 -4.75 -3.53
C LEU A 41 -33.79 -5.53 -4.40
N LEU A 42 -33.12 -6.45 -3.70
CA LEU A 42 -32.11 -7.44 -4.12
C LEU A 42 -30.70 -6.83 -4.09
N ARG A 43 -29.84 -7.11 -3.09
CA ARG A 43 -29.55 -8.44 -2.55
C ARG A 43 -28.88 -8.34 -1.17
N ALA A 44 -29.49 -8.97 -0.18
CA ALA A 44 -28.87 -9.30 1.11
C ALA A 44 -28.01 -10.56 0.97
N VAL A 45 -26.80 -10.58 1.57
CA VAL A 45 -26.02 -11.76 2.05
C VAL A 45 -25.01 -11.23 3.11
N PRO A 46 -24.70 -11.99 4.20
CA PRO A 46 -24.62 -11.45 5.56
C PRO A 46 -23.22 -11.23 6.14
N GLU A 47 -23.21 -10.37 7.15
CA GLU A 47 -22.42 -10.28 8.40
C GLU A 47 -20.99 -10.83 8.49
N ILE A 48 -20.05 -9.91 8.75
CA ILE A 48 -19.03 -10.08 9.81
C ILE A 48 -19.15 -8.87 10.73
N GLU A 49 -19.72 -9.13 11.89
CA GLU A 49 -19.91 -8.27 13.05
C GLU A 49 -18.57 -7.69 13.53
N ASN A 50 -18.40 -6.38 13.39
CA ASN A 50 -17.55 -5.60 14.29
C ASN A 50 -18.43 -4.47 14.83
N GLU A 51 -19.02 -4.71 15.99
CA GLU A 51 -19.79 -3.76 16.78
C GLU A 51 -18.91 -2.56 17.17
N VAL A 52 -18.86 -1.54 16.31
CA VAL A 52 -18.46 -0.19 16.72
C VAL A 52 -19.75 0.65 16.78
N PRO A 53 -20.11 1.24 17.94
CA PRO A 53 -21.31 2.05 18.05
C PRO A 53 -21.28 3.20 17.04
N GLN A 54 -22.15 3.15 16.03
CA GLN A 54 -22.32 4.21 15.05
C GLN A 54 -22.94 5.43 15.74
N THR A 55 -22.10 6.36 16.18
CA THR A 55 -22.56 7.69 16.60
C THR A 55 -22.94 8.50 15.36
N PRO A 56 -24.08 9.22 15.36
CA PRO A 56 -24.50 10.02 14.21
C PRO A 56 -23.73 11.35 14.21
N SER A 57 -22.47 11.32 13.78
CA SER A 57 -21.64 12.52 13.64
C SER A 57 -22.00 13.29 12.38
N LYS A 58 -23.03 14.13 12.50
CA LYS A 58 -23.19 15.30 11.62
C LYS A 58 -22.03 16.27 11.90
N LYS A 59 -21.01 16.26 11.05
CA LYS A 59 -20.16 17.40 10.63
C LYS A 59 -19.13 16.89 9.64
N LEU A 60 -18.90 17.68 8.60
CA LEU A 60 -17.86 17.53 7.56
C LEU A 60 -16.46 17.45 8.20
N ALA A 61 -16.09 16.33 8.80
CA ALA A 61 -14.71 16.05 9.13
C ALA A 61 -14.01 15.61 7.83
N SER A 62 -12.91 16.28 7.49
CA SER A 62 -12.01 15.80 6.44
C SER A 62 -11.60 14.38 6.79
N GLU A 63 -11.93 13.43 5.92
CA GLU A 63 -11.52 12.03 6.06
C GLU A 63 -9.98 12.00 6.12
N ILE A 64 -9.45 11.49 7.24
CA ILE A 64 -8.00 11.34 7.42
C ILE A 64 -7.57 10.20 6.50
N PRO A 65 -6.65 10.42 5.55
CA PRO A 65 -6.22 9.36 4.64
C PRO A 65 -5.56 8.22 5.41
N THR A 66 -5.90 6.99 5.03
CA THR A 66 -5.25 5.78 5.54
C THR A 66 -3.92 5.58 4.81
N PRO A 67 -2.80 5.31 5.50
CA PRO A 67 -1.53 5.03 4.85
C PRO A 67 -1.62 3.75 3.99
N GLN A 68 -0.92 3.76 2.87
CA GLN A 68 -0.74 2.57 2.04
C GLN A 68 0.46 1.76 2.55
N PHE A 69 0.41 0.45 2.39
CA PHE A 69 1.55 -0.44 2.63
C PHE A 69 1.98 -1.05 1.30
N VAL A 70 3.27 -1.43 1.23
CA VAL A 70 3.88 -2.03 0.05
C VAL A 70 4.57 -3.33 0.49
N VAL A 71 4.48 -4.35 -0.35
CA VAL A 71 5.22 -5.61 -0.17
C VAL A 71 6.58 -5.44 -0.84
N VAL A 72 7.65 -5.76 -0.12
CA VAL A 72 9.03 -5.68 -0.62
C VAL A 72 9.46 -7.06 -1.10
N ASP A 73 9.71 -7.20 -2.40
CA ASP A 73 10.01 -8.49 -3.03
C ASP A 73 11.30 -9.14 -2.49
N THR A 74 12.27 -8.35 -2.04
CA THR A 74 13.55 -8.84 -1.51
C THR A 74 13.50 -9.19 -0.02
N TYR A 75 12.39 -8.93 0.68
CA TYR A 75 12.32 -9.05 2.14
C TYR A 75 12.77 -10.43 2.67
N GLU A 76 12.28 -11.50 2.05
CA GLU A 76 12.62 -12.88 2.44
C GLU A 76 14.07 -13.27 2.12
N ARG A 77 14.73 -12.52 1.23
CA ARG A 77 16.16 -12.69 0.93
C ARG A 77 17.02 -11.92 1.93
N ASP A 78 16.61 -10.70 2.26
CA ASP A 78 17.37 -9.76 3.08
C ASP A 78 17.26 -10.08 4.58
N TYR A 79 16.13 -10.68 5.01
CA TYR A 79 15.88 -11.04 6.40
C TYR A 79 15.62 -12.54 6.54
N SER A 80 16.55 -13.24 7.20
CA SER A 80 16.38 -14.65 7.52
C SER A 80 15.55 -14.85 8.80
N CYS A 81 14.58 -15.76 8.75
CA CYS A 81 13.74 -16.12 9.90
C CYS A 81 14.47 -17.08 10.85
N THR A 82 15.48 -16.59 11.56
CA THR A 82 16.32 -17.38 12.48
C THR A 82 15.87 -17.33 13.94
N PHE A 83 14.84 -16.53 14.25
CA PHE A 83 14.36 -16.35 15.61
C PHE A 83 13.57 -17.56 16.11
N SER A 84 14.05 -18.17 17.20
CA SER A 84 13.33 -19.21 17.95
C SER A 84 12.70 -18.64 19.21
N GLN A 85 11.37 -18.71 19.34
CA GLN A 85 10.67 -18.17 20.51
C GLN A 85 11.03 -18.95 21.79
N PRO A 86 11.55 -18.29 22.84
CA PRO A 86 11.80 -18.94 24.12
C PRO A 86 10.50 -19.19 24.90
N THR A 87 10.53 -20.13 25.83
CA THR A 87 9.39 -20.47 26.69
C THR A 87 9.07 -19.41 27.74
N SER A 88 10.01 -18.48 27.99
CA SER A 88 9.86 -17.36 28.93
C SER A 88 9.96 -16.02 28.21
N TYR A 89 9.46 -14.95 28.83
CA TYR A 89 9.64 -13.60 28.30
C TYR A 89 11.11 -13.20 28.17
N LEU A 90 11.39 -12.41 27.13
CA LEU A 90 12.71 -11.89 26.83
C LEU A 90 13.20 -11.01 27.98
N ARG A 91 14.41 -11.31 28.47
CA ARG A 91 15.13 -10.47 29.43
C ARG A 91 16.31 -9.86 28.71
N ALA A 92 16.11 -8.65 28.17
CA ALA A 92 17.17 -7.96 27.45
C ALA A 92 18.38 -7.71 28.36
N ARG A 93 19.56 -8.09 27.89
CA ARG A 93 20.83 -7.50 28.33
C ARG A 93 21.30 -6.54 27.23
N GLY A 94 22.13 -5.55 27.59
CA GLY A 94 22.56 -4.51 26.66
C GLY A 94 23.12 -5.09 25.36
N ALA A 95 22.70 -4.52 24.22
CA ALA A 95 22.90 -5.08 22.88
C ALA A 95 24.36 -5.33 22.46
N ARG A 96 25.34 -4.76 23.17
CA ARG A 96 26.76 -4.80 22.79
C ARG A 96 27.53 -5.99 23.36
N ALA A 97 26.92 -6.80 24.22
CA ALA A 97 27.69 -7.77 24.99
C ALA A 97 27.99 -9.09 24.25
N GLU A 98 27.20 -9.50 23.24
CA GLU A 98 27.25 -10.91 22.78
C GLU A 98 26.95 -11.15 21.28
N ILE A 99 26.82 -10.12 20.42
CA ILE A 99 26.48 -10.32 19.00
C ILE A 99 27.71 -10.06 18.13
N GLY A 100 28.43 -11.15 17.81
CA GLY A 100 29.35 -11.23 16.67
C GLY A 100 30.59 -10.34 16.69
N GLU A 101 31.39 -10.48 15.65
CA GLU A 101 32.44 -9.53 15.29
C GLU A 101 31.75 -8.24 14.81
N PHE A 102 32.18 -7.10 15.34
CA PHE A 102 31.63 -5.81 14.95
C PHE A 102 32.26 -5.38 13.63
N VAL A 103 31.47 -5.39 12.56
CA VAL A 103 31.85 -4.82 11.26
C VAL A 103 31.46 -3.34 11.26
N GLU A 104 32.40 -2.45 10.96
CA GLU A 104 32.21 -0.98 10.99
C GLU A 104 31.76 -0.40 9.65
N TYR A 105 32.00 -1.11 8.55
CA TYR A 105 31.80 -0.63 7.18
C TYR A 105 30.99 -1.63 6.35
N ASP A 106 29.90 -1.15 5.77
CA ASP A 106 29.08 -1.90 4.80
C ASP A 106 29.53 -1.50 3.39
N LEU A 107 29.82 -2.47 2.53
CA LEU A 107 30.18 -2.22 1.13
C LEU A 107 28.99 -1.61 0.38
N ASP A 108 29.23 -0.56 -0.39
CA ASP A 108 28.22 -0.03 -1.30
C ASP A 108 28.32 -0.67 -2.69
N ASN A 109 27.49 -0.21 -3.62
CA ASN A 109 27.45 -0.74 -4.98
C ASN A 109 28.79 -0.58 -5.72
N GLU A 110 29.52 0.52 -5.50
CA GLU A 110 30.81 0.76 -6.16
C GLU A 110 31.87 -0.20 -5.61
N ASP A 111 31.87 -0.39 -4.29
CA ASP A 111 32.78 -1.31 -3.61
C ASP A 111 32.52 -2.77 -4.03
N GLU A 112 31.25 -3.19 -4.12
CA GLU A 112 30.87 -4.53 -4.57
C GLU A 112 31.29 -4.80 -6.02
N ASP A 113 31.10 -3.83 -6.91
CA ASP A 113 31.51 -3.92 -8.32
C ASP A 113 33.04 -4.03 -8.43
N TRP A 114 33.76 -3.18 -7.69
CA TRP A 114 35.23 -3.24 -7.64
C TRP A 114 35.74 -4.58 -7.11
N LEU A 115 35.15 -5.08 -6.02
CA LEU A 115 35.55 -6.34 -5.40
C LEU A 115 35.27 -7.52 -6.34
N PHE A 116 34.18 -7.47 -7.10
CA PHE A 116 33.87 -8.46 -8.12
C PHE A 116 34.94 -8.51 -9.21
N GLU A 117 35.27 -7.36 -9.81
CA GLU A 117 36.31 -7.26 -10.86
C GLU A 117 37.68 -7.72 -10.35
N PHE A 118 38.06 -7.31 -9.13
CA PHE A 118 39.33 -7.70 -8.51
C PHE A 118 39.44 -9.22 -8.32
N ASN A 119 38.34 -9.87 -7.93
CA ASN A 119 38.30 -11.31 -7.72
C ASN A 119 38.33 -12.12 -9.02
N GLU A 120 37.86 -11.57 -10.14
CA GLU A 120 37.98 -12.21 -11.46
C GLU A 120 39.46 -12.40 -11.88
N GLU A 121 40.37 -11.55 -11.40
CA GLU A 121 41.82 -11.64 -11.63
C GLU A 121 42.51 -12.74 -10.79
N ARG A 122 41.75 -13.62 -10.12
CA ARG A 122 42.19 -14.70 -9.20
C ARG A 122 42.81 -14.22 -7.88
N ASN A 123 42.67 -12.94 -7.54
CA ASN A 123 43.07 -12.41 -6.24
C ASN A 123 41.88 -12.44 -5.28
N ILE A 124 41.56 -13.62 -4.73
CA ILE A 124 40.33 -13.82 -3.94
C ILE A 124 40.40 -13.06 -2.61
N LEU A 125 39.61 -12.00 -2.48
CA LEU A 125 39.29 -11.26 -1.27
C LEU A 125 37.80 -11.44 -0.92
N THR A 126 37.50 -11.76 0.33
CA THR A 126 36.12 -11.90 0.81
C THR A 126 35.59 -10.58 1.37
N PRO A 127 34.29 -10.26 1.21
CA PRO A 127 33.69 -9.02 1.72
C PRO A 127 33.82 -8.80 3.24
N GLU A 128 33.95 -9.88 4.00
CA GLU A 128 33.97 -9.89 5.47
C GLU A 128 35.39 -9.87 6.07
N MET A 129 36.46 -9.72 5.26
CA MET A 129 37.86 -9.81 5.69
C MET A 129 38.65 -8.50 5.55
#